data_AF-A0A660ZY21-F1
#
_entry.id   AF-A0A660ZY21-F1
#
_cell.length_a   1.000
_cell.length_b   1.000
_cell.length_c   1.000
_cell.angle_alpha   90.00
_cell.angle_beta   90.00
_cell.angle_gamma   90.00
#
_symmetry.space_group_name_H-M   'P 1'
#
loop_
_entity.id
_entity.type
_entity.pdbx_description
1 polymer ?
#
loop_
_entity_poly.entity_id
_entity_poly.type
_entity_poly.pdbx_seq_one_letter_code
_entity_poly.pdbx_strand_id
1 'polypeptide(L)'
;MYFSRAPIPASHPGRDGDSAWLRHVGVYAWRRPAFEDFVARAVSRLEQHEGLEQLRFLEHGGRMHVEIATSVAPGVDTPEDLARCEALLARSGRQV
;
A
#
# COMPACT_ATOMS: atom_id res chain seq x y z
N MET A 1 -12.11 -3.76 -5.80
CA MET A 1 -10.83 -3.04 -5.99
C MET A 1 -9.77 -4.08 -6.28
N TYR A 2 -8.94 -3.88 -7.31
CA TYR A 2 -7.89 -4.82 -7.73
C TYR A 2 -6.52 -4.17 -7.51
N PHE A 3 -5.56 -4.91 -6.95
CA PHE A 3 -4.19 -4.44 -6.72
C PHE A 3 -3.25 -5.12 -7.70
N SER A 4 -2.28 -4.37 -8.22
CA SER A 4 -1.21 -4.89 -9.06
C SER A 4 0.01 -4.00 -8.98
N ARG A 5 1.17 -4.57 -9.33
CA ARG A 5 2.38 -3.78 -9.58
C ARG A 5 2.30 -3.03 -10.91
N ALA A 6 1.48 -3.50 -11.85
CA ALA A 6 1.22 -2.84 -13.12
C ALA A 6 0.05 -1.86 -13.02
N PRO A 7 0.01 -0.81 -13.87
CA PRO A 7 -1.14 0.08 -13.96
C PRO A 7 -2.40 -0.68 -14.37
N ILE A 8 -3.49 -0.51 -13.61
CA ILE A 8 -4.79 -1.12 -13.90
C ILE A 8 -5.90 -0.06 -13.78
N PRO A 9 -6.67 0.21 -14.85
CA PRO A 9 -6.55 -0.38 -16.19
C PRO A 9 -5.21 -0.06 -16.87
N ALA A 10 -4.84 -0.83 -17.90
CA ALA A 10 -3.57 -0.64 -18.61
C ALA A 10 -3.41 0.80 -19.10
N SER A 11 -2.18 1.33 -19.05
CA SER A 11 -1.87 2.68 -19.53
C SER A 11 -1.96 2.77 -21.05
N HIS A 12 -2.63 3.83 -21.51
CA HIS A 12 -2.80 4.21 -22.89
C HIS A 12 -2.36 5.66 -23.05
N PRO A 13 -1.11 5.90 -23.49
CA PRO A 13 -0.58 7.25 -23.69
C PRO A 13 -1.54 8.12 -24.51
N GLY A 14 -1.89 9.29 -23.98
CA GLY A 14 -2.84 10.22 -24.60
C GLY A 14 -4.32 9.95 -24.32
N ARG A 15 -4.65 8.89 -23.59
CA ARG A 15 -6.00 8.59 -23.08
C ARG A 15 -6.07 8.42 -21.56
N ASP A 16 -4.92 8.35 -20.93
CA ASP A 16 -4.77 8.32 -19.49
C ASP A 16 -5.16 9.70 -18.93
N GLY A 17 -6.40 9.83 -18.47
CA GLY A 17 -6.84 11.04 -17.76
C GLY A 17 -6.16 11.18 -16.39
N ASP A 18 -6.32 12.33 -15.75
CA ASP A 18 -5.57 12.73 -14.53
C ASP A 18 -5.78 11.84 -13.28
N SER A 19 -6.71 10.88 -13.32
CA SER A 19 -7.15 10.10 -12.14
C SER A 19 -7.23 8.59 -12.39
N ALA A 20 -6.54 8.08 -13.41
CA ALA A 20 -6.69 6.68 -13.81
C ALA A 20 -6.20 5.66 -12.76
N TRP A 21 -5.27 6.03 -11.86
CA TRP A 21 -4.67 5.08 -10.92
C TRP A 21 -4.52 5.65 -9.51
N LEU A 22 -4.67 4.74 -8.55
CA LEU A 22 -4.41 4.99 -7.14
C LEU A 22 -3.21 4.14 -6.72
N ARG A 23 -2.23 4.78 -6.06
CA ARG A 23 -1.12 4.06 -5.44
C ARG A 23 -1.56 3.57 -4.06
N HIS A 24 -1.48 2.26 -3.85
CA HIS A 24 -1.74 1.68 -2.52
C HIS A 24 -0.66 2.12 -1.53
N VAL A 25 -1.10 2.45 -0.30
CA VAL A 25 -0.22 2.78 0.82
C VAL A 25 -0.30 1.62 1.79
N GLY A 26 0.85 1.03 2.15
CA GLY A 26 0.96 -0.17 2.98
C GLY A 26 0.63 0.03 4.47
N VAL A 27 -0.48 0.70 4.78
CA VAL A 27 -1.00 0.89 6.13
C VAL A 27 -2.29 0.11 6.25
N TYR A 28 -2.35 -0.77 7.24
CA TYR A 28 -3.49 -1.68 7.42
C TYR A 28 -4.03 -1.62 8.84
N ALA A 29 -5.34 -1.77 8.98
CA ALA A 29 -6.01 -1.99 10.24
C ALA A 29 -6.79 -3.31 10.16
N TRP A 30 -6.67 -4.14 11.19
CA TRP A 30 -7.22 -5.49 11.18
C TRP A 30 -8.13 -5.74 12.38
N ARG A 31 -9.18 -6.53 12.14
CA ARG A 31 -9.82 -7.29 13.21
C ARG A 31 -8.93 -8.49 13.51
N ARG A 32 -8.66 -8.73 14.80
CA ARG A 32 -7.75 -9.80 15.23
C ARG A 32 -8.05 -11.17 14.60
N PRO A 33 -9.31 -11.68 14.57
CA PRO A 33 -9.59 -12.98 13.97
C PRO A 33 -9.27 -13.05 12.47
N ALA A 34 -9.48 -11.95 11.74
CA ALA A 34 -9.19 -11.88 10.31
C ALA A 34 -7.67 -11.87 10.04
N PHE A 35 -6.89 -11.23 10.92
CA PHE A 35 -5.44 -11.24 10.83
C PHE A 35 -4.86 -12.64 11.12
N GLU A 36 -5.35 -13.31 12.18
CA GLU A 36 -4.93 -14.67 12.54
C GLU A 36 -5.23 -15.67 11.41
N ASP A 37 -6.42 -15.59 10.81
CA ASP A 37 -6.77 -16.39 9.63
C ASP A 37 -5.88 -16.07 8.42
N PHE A 38 -5.60 -14.79 8.16
CA PHE A 38 -4.74 -14.37 7.05
C PHE A 38 -3.31 -14.91 7.15
N VAL A 39 -2.69 -14.86 8.33
CA VAL A 39 -1.31 -15.34 8.54
C VAL A 39 -1.21 -16.86 8.55
N ALA A 40 -2.29 -17.58 8.86
CA ALA A 40 -2.33 -19.04 8.84
C ALA A 40 -2.45 -19.62 7.42
N ARG A 41 -2.83 -18.80 6.43
CA ARG A 41 -3.03 -19.24 5.04
C ARG A 41 -1.71 -19.34 4.29
N ALA A 42 -1.63 -20.34 3.43
CA ALA A 42 -0.53 -20.48 2.49
C ALA A 42 -0.49 -19.30 1.50
N VAL A 43 0.71 -18.95 1.06
CA VAL A 43 0.95 -17.96 0.00
C VAL A 43 0.10 -18.31 -1.22
N SER A 44 -0.72 -17.36 -1.66
CA SER A 44 -1.68 -17.60 -2.74
C SER A 44 -1.03 -17.43 -4.12
N ARG A 45 -1.74 -17.84 -5.17
CA ARG A 45 -1.21 -17.77 -6.53
C ARG A 45 -0.99 -16.32 -6.98
N LEU A 46 -1.94 -15.41 -6.75
CA LEU A 46 -1.76 -14.01 -7.15
C LEU A 46 -0.70 -13.31 -6.31
N GLU A 47 -0.57 -13.63 -5.02
CA GLU A 47 0.53 -13.13 -4.19
C GLU A 47 1.90 -13.52 -4.79
N GLN A 48 2.07 -14.75 -5.28
CA GLN A 48 3.32 -15.18 -5.92
C GLN A 48 3.60 -14.44 -7.23
N HIS A 49 2.57 -14.21 -8.06
CA HIS A 49 2.75 -13.54 -9.35
C HIS A 49 3.02 -12.04 -9.22
N GLU A 50 2.36 -11.38 -8.27
CA GLU A 50 2.42 -9.92 -8.10
C GLU A 50 3.36 -9.50 -6.96
N GLY A 51 3.78 -10.41 -6.08
CA GLY A 51 4.53 -10.05 -4.87
C GLY A 51 3.74 -9.13 -3.93
N LEU A 52 2.42 -9.31 -3.84
CA LEU A 52 1.49 -8.47 -3.07
C LEU A 52 0.69 -9.32 -2.07
N GLU A 53 1.05 -9.24 -0.78
CA GLU A 53 0.47 -10.05 0.29
C GLU A 53 -1.05 -9.86 0.47
N GLN A 54 -1.58 -8.66 0.20
CA GLN A 54 -3.00 -8.38 0.33
C GLN A 54 -3.86 -9.17 -0.66
N LEU A 55 -3.27 -9.65 -1.76
CA LEU A 55 -3.96 -10.53 -2.71
C LEU A 55 -4.26 -11.89 -2.10
N ARG A 56 -3.42 -12.42 -1.20
CA ARG A 56 -3.72 -13.67 -0.47
C ARG A 56 -4.98 -13.52 0.37
N PHE A 57 -5.15 -12.39 1.04
CA PHE A 57 -6.37 -12.15 1.81
C PHE A 57 -7.61 -12.11 0.92
N LEU A 58 -7.52 -11.43 -0.23
CA LEU A 58 -8.64 -11.33 -1.18
C LEU A 58 -8.97 -12.66 -1.86
N GLU A 59 -7.97 -13.45 -2.26
CA GLU A 59 -8.18 -14.76 -2.90
C GLU A 59 -8.90 -15.76 -1.98
N HIS A 60 -8.72 -15.62 -0.67
CA HIS A 60 -9.40 -16.44 0.32
C HIS A 60 -10.75 -15.86 0.78
N GLY A 61 -11.33 -14.92 0.03
CA GLY A 61 -12.65 -14.35 0.28
C GLY A 61 -12.68 -13.22 1.33
N GLY A 62 -11.50 -12.77 1.78
CA GLY A 62 -11.37 -11.58 2.62
C GLY A 62 -11.91 -10.33 1.93
N ARG A 63 -12.51 -9.42 2.70
CA ARG A 63 -13.02 -8.14 2.20
C ARG A 63 -12.23 -7.01 2.83
N MET A 64 -11.76 -6.09 2.00
CA MET A 64 -11.01 -4.92 2.43
C MET A 64 -11.80 -3.65 2.13
N HIS A 65 -11.78 -2.73 3.07
CA HIS A 65 -12.12 -1.33 2.83
C HIS A 65 -10.84 -0.55 2.53
N VAL A 66 -10.91 0.40 1.61
CA VAL A 66 -9.79 1.26 1.23
C VAL A 66 -10.31 2.69 1.13
N GLU A 67 -9.55 3.64 1.65
CA GLU A 67 -9.87 5.06 1.67
C GLU A 67 -8.73 5.89 1.09
N ILE A 68 -9.05 7.05 0.50
CA ILE A 68 -8.06 7.95 -0.08
C ILE A 68 -7.39 8.73 1.06
N ALA A 69 -6.09 8.50 1.25
CA ALA A 69 -5.31 9.25 2.22
C ALA A 69 -5.19 10.73 1.81
N THR A 70 -5.40 11.64 2.75
CA THR A 70 -5.22 13.08 2.54
C THR A 70 -3.75 13.49 2.40
N SER A 71 -2.85 12.74 3.05
CA SER A 71 -1.40 12.89 2.94
C SER A 71 -0.70 11.59 3.31
N VAL A 72 0.50 11.38 2.78
CA VAL A 72 1.32 10.20 3.04
C VAL A 72 2.75 10.67 3.26
N ALA A 73 3.34 10.30 4.40
CA ALA A 73 4.76 10.55 4.65
C ALA A 73 5.62 9.58 3.81
N PRO A 74 6.76 10.03 3.28
CA PRO A 74 7.72 9.13 2.64
C PRO A 74 8.29 8.13 3.67
N GLY A 75 8.63 6.93 3.21
CA GLY A 75 9.42 5.98 3.99
C GLY A 75 10.84 6.49 4.21
N VAL A 76 11.54 5.91 5.19
CA VAL A 76 12.95 6.16 5.47
C VAL A 76 13.72 4.89 5.23
N ASP A 77 14.30 4.75 4.03
CA ASP A 77 15.01 3.54 3.61
C ASP A 77 16.50 3.81 3.35
N THR A 78 16.90 5.08 3.20
CA THR A 78 18.26 5.54 2.95
C THR A 78 18.70 6.63 3.94
N PRO A 79 20.03 6.87 4.12
CA PRO A 79 20.53 7.99 4.91
C PRO A 79 19.98 9.35 4.47
N GLU A 80 19.76 9.54 3.17
CA GLU A 80 19.19 10.76 2.60
C GLU A 80 17.72 10.93 2.98
N ASP A 81 16.96 9.84 3.08
CA ASP A 81 15.58 9.89 3.57
C ASP A 81 15.53 10.30 5.04
N LEU A 82 16.45 9.78 5.85
CA LEU A 82 16.56 10.13 7.27
C LEU A 82 16.81 11.64 7.43
N ALA A 83 17.81 12.18 6.73
CA ALA A 83 18.12 13.60 6.77
C ALA A 83 16.93 14.49 6.36
N ARG A 84 16.14 14.05 5.36
CA ARG A 84 14.90 14.76 4.97
C ARG A 84 13.84 14.67 6.07
N CYS A 85 13.65 13.51 6.69
CA CYS A 85 12.70 13.33 7.78
C CYS A 85 13.07 14.18 9.01
N GLU A 86 14.34 14.23 9.40
CA GLU A 86 14.83 15.08 10.49
C GLU A 86 14.54 16.56 10.23
N ALA A 87 14.82 17.04 9.00
CA ALA A 87 14.52 18.42 8.60
C ALA A 87 13.01 18.72 8.64
N LEU A 88 12.16 17.77 8.27
CA LEU A 88 10.70 17.93 8.36
C LEU A 88 10.22 17.99 9.82
N LEU A 89 10.75 17.12 10.70
CA LEU A 89 10.40 17.09 12.11
C LEU A 89 10.79 18.38 12.82
N ALA A 90 12.02 18.87 12.59
CA ALA A 90 12.52 20.12 13.15
C ALA A 90 11.62 21.33 12.78
N ARG A 91 11.11 21.37 11.55
CA ARG A 91 10.17 22.41 11.09
C ARG A 91 8.77 22.30 11.69
N SER A 92 8.38 21.11 12.16
CA SER A 92 7.07 20.83 12.72
C SER A 92 6.96 21.04 14.24
N GLY A 93 8.07 21.37 14.92
CA GLY A 93 8.12 21.52 16.38
C GLY A 93 7.99 20.21 17.17
N ARG A 94 7.97 19.06 16.48
CA ARG A 94 8.02 17.73 17.11
C ARG A 94 9.48 17.29 17.17
N GLN A 95 10.07 17.30 18.35
CA GLN A 95 11.39 16.71 18.58
C GLN A 95 11.26 15.20 18.82
N VAL A 96 12.27 14.45 18.36
CA VAL A 96 12.53 13.03 18.67
C VAL A 96 13.33 12.94 19.97
#